data_AF-A0A963L0Y6-F1
#
_entry.id   AF-A0A963L0Y6-F1
#
_cell.length_a   1.000
_cell.length_b   1.000
_cell.length_c   1.000
_cell.angle_alpha   90.00
_cell.angle_beta   90.00
_cell.angle_gamma   90.00
#
_symmetry.space_group_name_H-M   'P 1'
#
loop_
_entity.id
_entity.type
_entity.pdbx_description
1 polymer ?
#
loop_
_entity_poly.entity_id
_entity_poly.type
_entity_poly.pdbx_seq_one_letter_code
_entity_poly.pdbx_strand_id
1 'polypeptide(L)' 'EVVATTQLAVEQSELIRGGRLRALAVLSDSPLEIEGLEPIPPITEWLPDMHIAPDYFGILIPAGAPQEVYDTIDAIWQ' A
#
# COMPACT_ATOMS: atom_id res chain seq x y z
N GLU A 1 14.99 -20.21 1.15
CA GLU A 1 13.51 -20.19 1.16
C GLU A 1 13.07 -18.76 1.45
N VAL A 2 12.00 -18.27 0.81
CA VAL A 2 11.47 -16.91 1.02
C VAL A 2 10.22 -17.02 1.88
N VAL A 3 10.12 -16.20 2.94
CA VAL A 3 9.04 -16.27 3.93
C VAL A 3 7.71 -15.70 3.39
N ALA A 4 7.77 -14.65 2.56
CA ALA A 4 6.63 -14.07 1.88
C ALA A 4 7.07 -13.38 0.58
N THR A 5 6.22 -13.42 -0.45
CA THR A 5 6.41 -12.65 -1.69
C THR A 5 5.20 -11.77 -1.87
N THR A 6 5.41 -10.46 -1.96
CA THR A 6 4.34 -9.47 -2.09
C THR A 6 4.11 -9.05 -3.54
N GLN A 7 2.91 -8.51 -3.78
CA GLN A 7 2.50 -7.88 -5.02
C GLN A 7 1.77 -6.58 -4.66
N LEU A 8 1.85 -5.57 -5.53
CA LEU A 8 1.22 -4.27 -5.28
C LEU A 8 -0.30 -4.40 -5.27
N ALA A 9 -0.94 -4.01 -4.17
CA ALA A 9 -2.37 -4.17 -3.96
C ALA A 9 -3.22 -3.46 -5.04
N VAL A 10 -2.78 -2.29 -5.49
CA VAL A 10 -3.46 -1.52 -6.55
C VAL A 10 -3.58 -2.34 -7.83
N GLU A 11 -2.50 -3.00 -8.25
CA GLU A 11 -2.47 -3.81 -9.48
C GLU A 11 -3.26 -5.11 -9.35
N GLN A 12 -3.37 -5.67 -8.13
CA GLN A 12 -4.09 -6.92 -7.90
C GLN A 12 -5.59 -6.74 -7.64
N SER A 13 -6.03 -5.53 -7.26
CA SER A 13 -7.41 -5.24 -6.84
C SER A 13 -8.47 -5.68 -7.88
N GLU A 14 -8.27 -5.37 -9.16
CA GLU A 14 -9.18 -5.77 -10.24
C GLU A 14 -9.19 -7.28 -10.49
N LEU A 15 -8.04 -7.95 -10.31
CA LEU A 15 -7.96 -9.40 -10.43
C LEU A 15 -8.67 -10.09 -9.26
N ILE A 16 -8.62 -9.52 -8.05
CA ILE A 16 -9.38 -10.01 -6.89
C ILE A 16 -10.88 -9.80 -7.13
N ARG A 17 -11.29 -8.61 -7.57
CA ARG A 17 -12.69 -8.28 -7.89
C ARG A 17 -13.24 -9.17 -9.01
N GLY A 18 -12.42 -9.50 -9.99
CA GLY A 18 -12.73 -10.45 -11.06
C GLY A 18 -12.67 -11.94 -10.66
N GLY A 19 -12.41 -12.26 -9.39
CA GLY A 19 -12.30 -13.64 -8.89
C GLY A 19 -11.12 -14.43 -9.49
N ARG A 20 -10.15 -13.73 -10.09
CA ARG A 20 -8.95 -14.32 -10.69
C ARG A 20 -7.85 -14.56 -9.66
N LEU A 21 -7.86 -13.78 -8.59
CA LEU A 21 -6.96 -13.91 -7.44
C LEU A 21 -7.76 -13.98 -6.15
N ARG A 22 -7.21 -14.69 -5.16
CA ARG A 22 -7.69 -14.69 -3.78
C ARG A 22 -6.65 -14.01 -2.90
N ALA A 23 -7.01 -12.88 -2.31
CA ALA A 23 -6.17 -12.24 -1.31
C ALA A 23 -6.15 -13.09 -0.03
N LEU A 24 -4.94 -13.34 0.49
CA LEU A 24 -4.75 -14.11 1.72
C LEU A 24 -4.38 -13.23 2.90
N ALA A 25 -3.48 -12.27 2.68
CA ALA A 25 -3.06 -11.30 3.66
C ALA A 25 -2.48 -10.06 2.97
N VAL A 26 -2.57 -8.90 3.61
CA VAL A 26 -1.84 -7.69 3.23
C VAL A 26 -0.54 -7.58 4.05
N LEU A 27 0.55 -7.12 3.43
CA LEU A 27 1.79 -6.78 4.13
C LEU A 27 1.61 -5.45 4.88
N SER A 28 0.80 -5.48 5.94
CA SER A 28 0.46 -4.34 6.80
C SER A 28 0.26 -4.84 8.24
N ASP A 29 0.27 -3.93 9.20
CA ASP A 29 -0.13 -4.18 10.59
C ASP A 29 -1.65 -4.09 10.81
N SER A 30 -2.36 -3.62 9.79
CA SER A 30 -3.80 -3.37 9.77
C SER A 30 -4.46 -3.97 8.53
N PRO A 31 -5.75 -4.35 8.60
CA PRO A 31 -6.48 -4.86 7.45
C PRO A 31 -6.49 -3.86 6.29
N LEU A 32 -6.44 -4.37 5.06
CA LEU A 32 -6.63 -3.57 3.85
C LEU A 32 -8.10 -3.59 3.44
N GLU A 33 -8.69 -2.39 3.46
CA GLU A 33 -10.05 -2.13 3.04
C GLU A 33 -10.07 -1.69 1.57
N ILE A 34 -10.86 -2.36 0.74
CA ILE A 34 -11.08 -2.00 -0.66
C ILE A 34 -12.59 -2.02 -0.91
N GLU A 35 -13.13 -0.94 -1.47
CA GLU A 35 -14.57 -0.83 -1.74
C GLU A 35 -15.09 -2.04 -2.55
N GLY A 36 -16.12 -2.70 -2.03
CA GLY A 36 -16.75 -3.85 -2.68
C GLY A 36 -15.99 -5.17 -2.55
N LEU A 37 -14.94 -5.24 -1.73
CA LEU A 37 -14.29 -6.48 -1.31
C LEU A 37 -14.42 -6.68 0.20
N GLU A 38 -14.37 -7.93 0.66
CA GLU A 38 -14.19 -8.22 2.08
C GLU A 38 -12.80 -7.71 2.54
N PRO A 39 -12.67 -7.24 3.80
CA PRO A 39 -11.40 -6.79 4.34
C PRO A 39 -10.32 -7.86 4.21
N ILE A 40 -9.15 -7.46 3.70
CA ILE A 40 -8.00 -8.37 3.58
C ILE A 40 -7.22 -8.31 4.90
N PRO A 41 -7.06 -9.43 5.63
CA PRO A 41 -6.44 -9.42 6.95
C PRO A 41 -4.95 -9.08 6.90
N PRO A 42 -4.38 -8.52 7.98
CA PRO A 42 -2.96 -8.21 8.06
C PRO A 42 -2.12 -9.48 8.22
N ILE A 43 -0.93 -9.47 7.62
CA ILE A 43 0.01 -10.59 7.71
C ILE A 43 0.50 -10.87 9.14
N THR A 44 0.36 -9.90 10.05
CA THR A 44 0.72 -10.02 11.47
C THR A 44 -0.14 -11.04 12.22
N GLU A 45 -1.29 -11.47 11.68
CA GLU A 45 -2.04 -12.62 12.21
C GLU A 45 -1.25 -13.95 12.12
N TRP A 46 -0.33 -14.06 11.15
CA TRP A 46 0.50 -15.24 10.93
C TRP A 46 1.97 -15.02 11.27
N LEU A 47 2.47 -13.80 11.04
CA LEU A 47 3.85 -13.40 11.29
C LEU A 47 3.88 -12.17 12.20
N PRO A 48 3.64 -12.34 13.51
CA PRO A 48 3.43 -11.22 14.44
C PRO A 48 4.65 -10.29 14.58
N ASP A 49 5.85 -10.83 14.38
CA ASP A 49 7.11 -10.09 14.50
C ASP A 49 7.62 -9.54 13.15
N MET A 50 6.82 -9.65 12.07
CA MET A 50 7.24 -9.15 10.78
C MET A 50 7.29 -7.62 10.79
N HIS A 51 8.45 -7.08 10.41
CA HIS A 51 8.61 -5.65 10.27
C HIS A 51 7.86 -5.19 9.02
N ILE A 52 6.82 -4.38 9.24
CA ILE A 52 6.03 -3.78 8.18
C ILE A 52 6.76 -2.53 7.68
N ALA A 53 6.97 -2.45 6.37
CA ALA A 53 7.45 -1.24 5.72
C ALA A 53 6.26 -0.58 5.00
N PRO A 54 5.90 0.67 5.33
CA PRO A 54 4.88 1.38 4.59
C PRO A 54 5.28 1.55 3.12
N ASP A 55 4.32 1.32 2.24
CA ASP A 55 4.45 1.52 0.80
C ASP A 55 3.98 2.94 0.45
N TYR A 56 4.92 3.82 0.07
CA TYR A 56 4.63 5.21 -0.23
C TYR A 56 4.67 5.45 -1.73
N PHE A 57 3.55 5.91 -2.28
CA PHE A 57 3.47 6.46 -3.62
C PHE A 57 3.29 7.98 -3.56
N GLY A 58 4.15 8.72 -4.26
CA GLY A 58 4.03 10.17 -4.32
C GLY A 58 5.25 10.84 -4.94
N ILE A 59 5.21 12.17 -4.95
CA ILE A 59 6.34 13.01 -5.32
C ILE A 59 7.14 13.27 -4.04
N LEU A 60 8.35 12.73 -3.99
CA LEU A 60 9.27 12.99 -2.88
C LEU A 60 10.06 14.27 -3.17
N ILE A 61 9.81 15.31 -2.38
CA ILE A 61 10.54 16.58 -2.48
C ILE A 61 11.66 16.58 -1.44
N PRO A 62 12.93 16.76 -1.83
CA PRO A 62 14.04 16.79 -0.87
C PRO A 62 13.88 17.97 0.10
N ALA A 63 14.28 17.76 1.35
CA ALA A 63 14.28 18.82 2.35
C ALA A 63 15.21 19.96 1.92
N GLY A 64 14.71 21.19 1.94
CA GLY A 64 15.47 22.38 1.53
C GLY A 64 15.36 22.74 0.05
N ALA A 65 14.42 22.14 -0.69
CA ALA A 65 14.07 22.63 -2.02
C ALA A 65 13.59 24.10 -1.96
N PRO A 66 13.71 24.88 -3.05
CA PRO A 66 13.17 26.23 -3.11
C PRO A 66 11.67 26.27 -2.78
N GLN A 67 11.21 27.33 -2.10
CA GLN A 67 9.81 27.45 -1.65
C GLN A 67 8.81 27.31 -2.80
N GLU A 68 9.12 27.86 -3.97
CA GLU A 68 8.29 27.77 -5.18
C GLU A 68 7.97 26.32 -5.60
N VAL A 69 8.85 25.36 -5.29
CA VAL A 69 8.62 23.94 -5.59
C VAL A 69 7.52 23.39 -4.69
N TYR A 70 7.55 23.69 -3.39
CA TYR A 70 6.52 23.26 -2.45
C TYR A 70 5.18 23.92 -2.80
N ASP A 71 5.17 25.23 -3.06
CA ASP A 71 3.97 25.99 -3.40
C ASP A 71 3.30 25.47 -4.67
N THR A 72 4.11 25.10 -5.68
CA THR A 72 3.60 24.56 -6.96
C THR A 72 2.93 23.19 -6.77
N ILE A 73 3.54 22.31 -5.97
CA ILE A 73 2.97 20.98 -5.73
C ILE A 73 1.71 21.10 -4.87
N ASP A 74 1.69 21.96 -3.85
CA ASP A 74 0.52 22.18 -3.00
C ASP A 74 -0.68 22.70 -3.80
N ALA A 75 -0.44 23.61 -4.76
CA ALA A 75 -1.49 24.14 -5.64
C ALA A 75 -2.16 23.07 -6.54
N ILE A 76 -1.49 21.95 -6.83
CA ILE A 76 -2.05 20.87 -7.66
C ILE A 76 -2.92 19.90 -6.84
N TRP A 77 -2.72 19.83 -5.52
CA TRP A 77 -3.39 18.87 -4.62
C TRP A 77 -4.56 19.45 -3.79
N GLN A 78 -4.85 20.75 -3.94
CA GLN A 78 -6.07 21.40 -3.45
C GLN A 78 -7.27 21.09 -4.36
#